data_AF-A0A0R2LGS9-F1
#
_entry.id   AF-A0A0R2LGS9-F1
#
_cell.length_a   1.000
_cell.length_b   1.000
_cell.length_c   1.000
_cell.angle_alpha   90.00
_cell.angle_beta   90.00
_cell.angle_gamma   90.00
#
_symmetry.space_group_name_H-M   'P 1'
#
loop_
_entity.id
_entity.type
_entity.pdbx_description
1 polymer ?
#
loop_
_entity_poly.entity_id
_entity_poly.type
_entity_poly.pdbx_seq_one_letter_code
_entity_poly.pdbx_strand_id
1 'polypeptide(L)'
;MKNVIKVSIISALALLSLTSITGVTKVKADYIHTFKQESLYARGSVAEIVPDPGAYLYNFSKVYDRALAPNTDWYTDKVDIPVDNAAIPNWRVSTNEWVSSQNVAYVHTDWDATFSIDSPQKIYQFNKDDFSFSDTGRMLDAGRWASNRVIDMPNQTTLTQYRQVATNEWIRLVSGENF
;
A
#
# COMPACT_ATOMS: atom_id res chain seq x y z
N MET A 1 6.00 6.29 -85.18
CA MET A 1 6.59 5.21 -84.35
C MET A 1 7.41 5.83 -83.24
N LYS A 2 6.93 5.74 -81.98
CA LYS A 2 7.72 5.71 -80.74
C LYS A 2 6.73 5.55 -79.58
N ASN A 3 6.73 4.36 -79.00
CA ASN A 3 5.87 3.98 -77.88
C ASN A 3 6.40 4.62 -76.60
N VAL A 4 5.50 5.09 -75.73
CA VAL A 4 5.83 5.35 -74.33
C VAL A 4 4.73 4.73 -73.47
N ILE A 5 5.04 3.56 -72.94
CA ILE A 5 4.32 2.93 -71.81
C ILE A 5 4.72 3.71 -70.56
N LYS A 6 3.75 4.18 -69.77
CA LYS A 6 4.02 4.57 -68.38
C LYS A 6 3.03 3.88 -67.45
N VAL A 7 3.65 3.07 -66.60
CA VAL A 7 3.14 2.13 -65.62
C VAL A 7 2.40 2.85 -64.49
N SER A 8 1.24 2.34 -64.13
CA SER A 8 0.46 2.73 -62.96
C SER A 8 1.13 2.22 -61.67
N ILE A 9 1.49 3.13 -60.76
CA ILE A 9 1.90 2.76 -59.40
C ILE A 9 0.65 2.79 -58.53
N ILE A 10 0.11 1.61 -58.21
CA ILE A 10 -0.91 1.45 -57.17
C ILE A 10 -0.16 1.41 -55.85
N SER A 11 -0.12 2.52 -55.12
CA SER A 11 0.35 2.54 -53.73
C SER A 11 -0.70 1.86 -52.85
N ALA A 12 -0.46 0.60 -52.50
CA ALA A 12 -1.16 -0.06 -51.41
C ALA A 12 -0.66 0.54 -50.09
N LEU A 13 -1.39 1.53 -49.58
CA LEU A 13 -1.20 2.06 -48.24
C LEU A 13 -1.74 1.02 -47.26
N ALA A 14 -0.84 0.23 -46.67
CA ALA A 14 -1.20 -0.70 -45.61
C ALA A 14 -1.64 0.10 -44.37
N LEU A 15 -2.94 0.11 -44.09
CA LEU A 15 -3.47 0.53 -42.80
C LEU A 15 -3.00 -0.48 -41.75
N LEU A 16 -1.93 -0.14 -41.02
CA LEU A 16 -1.64 -0.76 -39.75
C LEU A 16 -2.68 -0.25 -38.74
N SER A 17 -3.75 -1.02 -38.54
CA SER A 17 -4.65 -0.79 -37.41
C SER A 17 -3.86 -1.03 -36.13
N LEU A 18 -3.50 0.03 -35.41
CA LEU A 18 -3.08 -0.09 -34.01
C LEU A 18 -4.27 -0.61 -33.23
N THR A 19 -4.31 -1.92 -32.97
CA THR A 19 -5.16 -2.45 -31.92
C THR A 19 -4.62 -1.91 -30.60
N SER A 20 -5.41 -1.08 -29.96
CA SER A 20 -5.14 -0.56 -28.62
C SER A 20 -4.88 -1.74 -27.69
N ILE A 21 -3.68 -1.81 -27.12
CA ILE A 21 -3.34 -2.72 -26.03
C ILE A 21 -4.16 -2.27 -24.81
N THR A 22 -5.38 -2.81 -24.64
CA THR A 22 -6.23 -2.54 -23.46
C THR A 22 -5.93 -3.49 -22.30
N GLY A 23 -4.74 -4.07 -22.27
CA GLY A 23 -4.29 -4.99 -21.24
C GLY A 23 -3.35 -4.34 -20.23
N VAL A 24 -3.74 -3.21 -19.63
CA VAL A 24 -3.06 -2.77 -18.40
C VAL A 24 -3.72 -3.55 -17.27
N THR A 25 -3.12 -4.68 -16.89
CA THR A 25 -3.42 -5.28 -15.60
C THR A 25 -3.08 -4.24 -14.54
N LYS A 26 -4.08 -3.79 -13.78
CA LYS A 26 -3.86 -2.95 -12.61
C LYS A 26 -2.97 -3.75 -11.66
N VAL A 27 -1.68 -3.43 -11.62
CA VAL A 27 -0.79 -3.97 -10.59
C VAL A 27 -1.34 -3.46 -9.27
N LYS A 28 -1.88 -4.37 -8.48
CA LYS A 28 -2.24 -4.09 -7.11
C LYS A 28 -0.93 -4.08 -6.34
N ALA A 29 -0.65 -2.94 -5.75
CA ALA A 29 0.56 -2.69 -5.01
C ALA A 29 0.16 -2.04 -3.69
N ASP A 30 0.90 -2.38 -2.66
CA ASP A 30 0.71 -1.80 -1.35
C ASP A 30 1.00 -0.30 -1.39
N TYR A 31 0.29 0.43 -0.56
CA TYR A 31 0.43 1.87 -0.51
C TYR A 31 0.22 2.39 0.90
N ILE A 32 0.75 3.59 1.14
CA ILE A 32 0.45 4.38 2.32
C ILE A 32 -0.48 5.52 1.96
N HIS A 33 -1.32 5.92 2.90
CA HIS A 33 -2.19 7.08 2.80
C HIS A 33 -1.79 8.14 3.82
N THR A 34 -1.56 9.37 3.37
CA THR A 34 -1.25 10.51 4.23
C THR A 34 -2.52 11.22 4.68
N PHE A 35 -2.63 11.57 5.97
CA PHE A 35 -3.77 12.36 6.48
C PHE A 35 -3.53 13.87 6.47
N LYS A 36 -2.25 14.25 6.54
CA LYS A 36 -1.75 15.62 6.60
C LYS A 36 -0.45 15.68 5.80
N GLN A 37 0.15 16.87 5.71
CA GLN A 37 1.47 16.98 5.10
C GLN A 37 2.50 16.20 5.94
N GLU A 38 3.18 15.24 5.32
CA GLU A 38 4.09 14.34 6.03
C GLU A 38 5.56 14.60 5.71
N SER A 39 6.38 14.54 6.76
CA SER A 39 7.83 14.67 6.63
C SER A 39 8.43 13.42 6.00
N LEU A 40 9.44 13.64 5.16
CA LEU A 40 10.24 12.57 4.59
C LEU A 40 11.55 12.40 5.35
N TYR A 41 12.07 11.17 5.30
CA TYR A 41 13.31 10.78 5.94
C TYR A 41 14.20 10.06 4.93
N ALA A 42 15.50 10.29 5.02
CA ALA A 42 16.52 9.57 4.27
C ALA A 42 17.13 8.48 5.15
N ARG A 43 17.26 7.27 4.61
CA ARG A 43 17.90 6.16 5.32
C ARG A 43 19.42 6.29 5.18
N GLY A 44 20.11 6.27 6.32
CA GLY A 44 21.56 6.24 6.43
C GLY A 44 22.12 4.82 6.47
N SER A 45 23.34 4.69 6.99
CA SER A 45 23.98 3.39 7.22
C SER A 45 23.26 2.58 8.31
N VAL A 46 23.48 1.27 8.29
CA VAL A 46 23.12 0.36 9.38
C VAL A 46 23.73 0.90 10.69
N ALA A 47 22.88 1.11 11.68
CA ALA A 47 23.24 1.58 13.01
C ALA A 47 23.50 0.42 13.97
N GLU A 48 22.68 -0.64 13.88
CA GLU A 48 22.75 -1.81 14.75
C GLU A 48 22.32 -3.07 14.01
N ILE A 49 22.95 -4.20 14.34
CA ILE A 49 22.56 -5.54 13.89
C ILE A 49 21.85 -6.22 15.06
N VAL A 50 20.56 -6.51 14.91
CA VAL A 50 19.78 -7.16 15.97
C VAL A 50 20.06 -8.67 15.94
N PRO A 51 20.40 -9.30 17.09
CA PRO A 51 20.78 -10.72 17.13
C PRO A 51 19.70 -11.74 16.71
N ASP A 52 18.45 -11.32 16.52
CA ASP A 52 17.29 -12.18 16.20
C ASP A 52 16.25 -11.39 15.38
N PRO A 53 15.80 -11.79 14.16
CA PRO A 53 16.40 -12.66 13.13
C PRO A 53 16.98 -11.79 11.99
N GLY A 54 18.23 -11.33 12.10
CA GLY A 54 18.91 -10.63 10.99
C GLY A 54 18.30 -9.27 10.61
N ALA A 55 17.53 -8.66 11.50
CA ALA A 55 17.00 -7.32 11.30
C ALA A 55 18.10 -6.28 11.49
N TYR A 56 18.19 -5.33 10.56
CA TYR A 56 19.07 -4.17 10.66
C TYR A 56 18.27 -2.96 11.12
N LEU A 57 18.79 -2.24 12.11
CA LEU A 57 18.29 -0.92 12.47
C LEU A 57 19.08 0.13 11.71
N TYR A 58 18.40 1.16 11.25
CA TYR A 58 19.00 2.23 10.44
C TYR A 58 18.90 3.58 11.14
N ASN A 59 19.87 4.44 10.86
CA ASN A 59 19.73 5.87 11.14
C ASN A 59 18.83 6.51 10.07
N PHE A 60 17.92 7.38 10.48
CA PHE A 60 17.11 8.18 9.58
C PHE A 60 17.37 9.66 9.82
N SER A 61 17.55 10.42 8.74
CA SER A 61 17.69 11.87 8.80
C SER A 61 16.51 12.55 8.11
N LYS A 62 15.98 13.61 8.72
CA LYS A 62 14.86 14.35 8.14
C LYS A 62 15.28 15.04 6.84
N VAL A 63 14.44 14.92 5.82
CA VAL A 63 14.52 15.68 4.56
C VAL A 63 13.71 16.97 4.72
N TYR A 64 14.30 18.11 4.35
CA TYR A 64 13.72 19.43 4.63
C TYR A 64 13.19 20.18 3.41
N ASP A 65 13.61 19.79 2.20
CA ASP A 65 13.29 20.48 0.95
C ASP A 65 12.00 20.00 0.28
N ARG A 66 11.37 18.95 0.82
CA ARG A 66 10.16 18.32 0.27
C ARG A 66 9.38 17.54 1.34
N ALA A 67 8.11 17.29 1.06
CA ALA A 67 7.18 16.58 1.93
C ALA A 67 6.10 15.89 1.08
N LEU A 68 5.42 14.90 1.65
CA LEU A 68 4.24 14.33 1.02
C LEU A 68 3.04 15.24 1.26
N ALA A 69 2.21 15.42 0.23
CA ALA A 69 0.98 16.19 0.35
C ALA A 69 -0.04 15.49 1.28
N PRO A 70 -0.99 16.22 1.89
CA PRO A 70 -2.10 15.60 2.63
C PRO A 70 -3.05 14.84 1.71
N ASN A 71 -3.69 13.80 2.22
CA ASN A 71 -4.73 13.01 1.55
C ASN A 71 -4.27 12.44 0.21
N THR A 72 -3.05 11.90 0.17
CA THR A 72 -2.48 11.30 -1.04
C THR A 72 -2.01 9.87 -0.78
N ASP A 73 -2.20 9.03 -1.79
CA ASP A 73 -1.74 7.64 -1.79
C ASP A 73 -0.35 7.54 -2.42
N TRP A 74 0.54 6.79 -1.78
CA TRP A 74 1.91 6.56 -2.25
C TRP A 74 2.22 5.08 -2.20
N TYR A 75 2.66 4.51 -3.32
CA TYR A 75 3.09 3.12 -3.35
C TYR A 75 4.30 2.91 -2.43
N THR A 76 4.32 1.75 -1.78
CA THR A 76 5.42 1.31 -0.94
C THR A 76 5.80 -0.11 -1.28
N ASP A 77 7.08 -0.41 -1.15
CA ASP A 77 7.63 -1.73 -1.46
C ASP A 77 8.65 -2.20 -0.43
N LYS A 78 9.00 -1.36 0.55
CA LYS A 78 9.96 -1.67 1.60
C LYS A 78 9.55 -1.07 2.93
N VAL A 79 9.95 -1.79 3.96
CA VAL A 79 9.88 -1.38 5.35
C VAL A 79 11.27 -1.48 5.95
N ASP A 80 11.68 -0.46 6.69
CA ASP A 80 12.92 -0.49 7.47
C ASP A 80 12.65 0.08 8.86
N ILE A 81 13.41 -0.40 9.84
CA ILE A 81 13.20 -0.11 11.26
C ILE A 81 14.24 0.93 11.70
N PRO A 82 13.82 2.04 12.34
CA PRO A 82 14.75 3.04 12.83
C PRO A 82 15.38 2.61 14.15
N VAL A 83 16.63 3.01 14.39
CA VAL A 83 17.40 2.66 15.60
C VAL A 83 16.88 3.34 16.87
N ASP A 84 16.27 4.52 16.72
CA ASP A 84 15.75 5.30 17.85
C ASP A 84 14.38 4.81 18.34
N ASN A 85 13.62 4.09 17.50
CA ASN A 85 12.36 3.46 17.91
C ASN A 85 11.98 2.25 17.05
N ALA A 86 12.44 1.07 17.47
CA ALA A 86 12.20 -0.16 16.71
C ALA A 86 10.73 -0.59 16.57
N ALA A 87 9.80 0.00 17.36
CA ALA A 87 8.38 -0.30 17.28
C ALA A 87 7.66 0.47 16.16
N ILE A 88 8.29 1.49 15.56
CA ILE A 88 7.69 2.36 14.55
C ILE A 88 8.46 2.19 13.25
N PRO A 89 8.03 1.29 12.35
CA PRO A 89 8.68 1.15 11.07
C PRO A 89 8.52 2.40 10.20
N ASN A 90 9.41 2.55 9.23
CA ASN A 90 9.30 3.52 8.15
C ASN A 90 8.98 2.82 6.83
N TRP A 91 8.05 3.38 6.06
CA TRP A 91 7.65 2.90 4.73
C TRP A 91 8.38 3.68 3.64
N ARG A 92 8.90 2.98 2.63
CA ARG A 92 9.57 3.63 1.50
C ARG A 92 8.55 4.13 0.48
N VAL A 93 8.68 5.38 0.06
CA VAL A 93 7.80 5.98 -0.97
C VAL A 93 8.55 6.39 -2.25
N SER A 94 9.88 6.46 -2.18
CA SER A 94 10.74 6.74 -3.34
C SER A 94 12.17 6.24 -3.08
N THR A 95 13.09 6.54 -4.00
CA THR A 95 14.51 6.24 -3.85
C THR A 95 15.08 6.97 -2.64
N ASN A 96 15.32 6.24 -1.57
CA ASN A 96 15.82 6.75 -0.29
C ASN A 96 14.92 7.81 0.38
N GLU A 97 13.62 7.78 0.12
CA GLU A 97 12.64 8.64 0.81
C GLU A 97 11.64 7.75 1.54
N TRP A 98 11.51 8.00 2.84
CA TRP A 98 10.78 7.16 3.77
C TRP A 98 9.83 8.00 4.63
N VAL A 99 8.72 7.41 5.07
CA VAL A 99 7.73 8.05 5.94
C VAL A 99 7.45 7.18 7.16
N SER A 100 7.24 7.81 8.31
CA SER A 100 6.94 7.10 9.56
C SER A 100 5.55 6.50 9.55
N SER A 101 5.45 5.21 9.92
CA SER A 101 4.18 4.49 10.07
C SER A 101 3.24 5.10 11.13
N GLN A 102 3.75 5.95 12.04
CA GLN A 102 2.92 6.64 13.02
C GLN A 102 1.99 7.72 12.44
N ASN A 103 2.23 8.16 11.21
CA ASN A 103 1.48 9.27 10.64
C ASN A 103 0.71 8.91 9.36
N VAL A 104 0.75 7.65 8.94
CA VAL A 104 0.15 7.20 7.68
C VAL A 104 -0.59 5.89 7.90
N ALA A 105 -1.67 5.68 7.16
CA ALA A 105 -2.26 4.35 7.08
C ALA A 105 -1.50 3.51 6.06
N TYR A 106 -1.22 2.26 6.37
CA TYR A 106 -0.68 1.31 5.41
C TYR A 106 -1.81 0.41 4.90
N VAL A 107 -1.94 0.28 3.58
CA VAL A 107 -2.93 -0.56 2.93
C VAL A 107 -2.23 -1.69 2.22
N HIS A 108 -2.41 -2.89 2.77
CA HIS A 108 -1.93 -4.11 2.16
C HIS A 108 -2.99 -4.70 1.23
N THR A 109 -2.66 -4.78 -0.05
CA THR A 109 -3.55 -5.30 -1.09
C THR A 109 -3.14 -6.71 -1.49
N ASP A 110 -4.12 -7.55 -1.83
CA ASP A 110 -3.88 -8.97 -2.20
C ASP A 110 -3.25 -9.82 -1.10
N TRP A 111 -3.54 -9.46 0.15
CA TRP A 111 -3.26 -10.32 1.30
C TRP A 111 -4.26 -11.46 1.34
N ASP A 112 -4.18 -12.40 0.40
CA ASP A 112 -5.03 -13.58 0.37
C ASP A 112 -4.64 -14.52 1.52
N ALA A 113 -5.22 -14.26 2.69
CA ALA A 113 -4.93 -14.98 3.93
C ALA A 113 -6.21 -15.38 4.65
N THR A 114 -6.18 -16.58 5.23
CA THR A 114 -7.21 -17.01 6.19
C THR A 114 -6.76 -16.72 7.62
N PHE A 115 -7.67 -16.31 8.48
CA PHE A 115 -7.45 -16.12 9.90
C PHE A 115 -8.64 -16.64 10.71
N SER A 116 -8.42 -16.97 11.97
CA SER A 116 -9.47 -17.40 12.90
C SER A 116 -9.83 -16.25 13.83
N ILE A 117 -11.10 -16.13 14.18
CA ILE A 117 -11.54 -15.30 15.31
C ILE A 117 -12.25 -16.18 16.32
N ASP A 118 -11.84 -16.11 17.57
CA ASP A 118 -12.33 -17.01 18.63
C ASP A 118 -13.58 -16.49 19.34
N SER A 119 -13.96 -15.24 19.08
CA SER A 119 -15.17 -14.61 19.61
C SER A 119 -15.77 -13.65 18.59
N PRO A 120 -17.09 -13.35 18.69
CA PRO A 120 -17.74 -12.44 17.77
C PRO A 120 -17.08 -11.05 17.74
N GLN A 121 -16.82 -10.54 16.54
CA GLN A 121 -16.16 -9.25 16.32
C GLN A 121 -17.13 -8.21 15.77
N LYS A 122 -16.96 -6.94 16.11
CA LYS A 122 -17.75 -5.85 15.51
C LYS A 122 -17.40 -5.68 14.04
N ILE A 123 -18.42 -5.42 13.22
CA ILE A 123 -18.25 -5.07 11.80
C ILE A 123 -18.24 -3.54 11.66
N TYR A 124 -17.25 -3.04 10.92
CA TYR A 124 -17.07 -1.65 10.56
C TYR A 124 -17.22 -1.45 9.05
N GLN A 125 -17.65 -0.27 8.65
CA GLN A 125 -17.57 0.22 7.27
C GLN A 125 -16.39 1.17 7.12
N PHE A 126 -15.66 1.06 6.01
CA PHE A 126 -14.55 1.95 5.70
C PHE A 126 -15.02 3.10 4.80
N ASN A 127 -14.68 4.32 5.19
CA ASN A 127 -14.79 5.50 4.35
C ASN A 127 -13.41 5.82 3.76
N LYS A 128 -13.28 5.66 2.45
CA LYS A 128 -12.01 5.90 1.74
C LYS A 128 -11.64 7.39 1.63
N ASP A 129 -12.61 8.29 1.77
CA ASP A 129 -12.39 9.71 1.50
C ASP A 129 -11.71 10.42 2.69
N ASP A 130 -11.93 9.92 3.91
CA ASP A 130 -11.31 10.40 5.15
C ASP A 130 -10.50 9.31 5.89
N PHE A 131 -10.38 8.13 5.28
CA PHE A 131 -9.74 6.94 5.84
C PHE A 131 -10.28 6.52 7.23
N SER A 132 -11.57 6.74 7.48
CA SER A 132 -12.20 6.40 8.76
C SER A 132 -12.98 5.08 8.74
N PHE A 133 -13.25 4.55 9.94
CA PHE A 133 -14.07 3.37 10.15
C PHE A 133 -15.26 3.69 11.05
N SER A 134 -16.47 3.30 10.63
CA SER A 134 -17.71 3.48 11.40
C SER A 134 -18.29 2.13 11.81
N ASP A 135 -18.60 1.97 13.10
CA ASP A 135 -19.30 0.80 13.64
C ASP A 135 -20.68 0.67 12.98
N THR A 136 -20.99 -0.52 12.47
CA THR A 136 -22.27 -0.81 11.81
C THR A 136 -23.36 -1.28 12.78
N GLY A 137 -23.00 -1.58 14.03
CA GLY A 137 -23.88 -2.25 15.01
C GLY A 137 -24.05 -3.75 14.77
N ARG A 138 -23.42 -4.31 13.73
CA ARG A 138 -23.43 -5.75 13.43
C ARG A 138 -22.22 -6.45 14.02
N MET A 139 -22.38 -7.76 14.22
CA MET A 139 -21.33 -8.67 14.65
C MET A 139 -21.01 -9.67 13.55
N LEU A 140 -19.75 -10.08 13.50
CA LEU A 140 -19.23 -11.22 12.75
C LEU A 140 -19.02 -12.36 13.73
N ASP A 141 -19.64 -13.51 13.51
CA ASP A 141 -19.49 -14.66 14.40
C ASP A 141 -18.06 -15.23 14.38
N ALA A 142 -17.69 -15.86 15.49
CA ALA A 142 -16.45 -16.62 15.60
C ALA A 142 -16.34 -17.66 14.47
N GLY A 143 -15.11 -17.89 13.99
CA GLY A 143 -14.87 -18.82 12.90
C GLY A 143 -13.64 -18.46 12.07
N ARG A 144 -13.47 -19.20 10.97
CA ARG A 144 -12.38 -18.99 10.02
C ARG A 144 -12.85 -18.13 8.87
N TRP A 145 -12.16 -17.03 8.65
CA TRP A 145 -12.49 -16.03 7.63
C TRP A 145 -11.32 -15.83 6.68
N ALA A 146 -11.64 -15.44 5.45
CA ALA A 146 -10.65 -14.98 4.48
C ALA A 146 -10.63 -13.45 4.48
N SER A 147 -9.45 -12.89 4.35
CA SER A 147 -9.25 -11.50 3.96
C SER A 147 -8.42 -11.48 2.69
N ASN A 148 -8.59 -10.43 1.90
CA ASN A 148 -7.74 -10.07 0.76
C ASN A 148 -7.16 -8.65 0.91
N ARG A 149 -7.44 -7.99 2.05
CA ARG A 149 -7.02 -6.62 2.32
C ARG A 149 -6.87 -6.35 3.81
N VAL A 150 -5.78 -5.69 4.16
CA VAL A 150 -5.49 -5.24 5.51
C VAL A 150 -5.21 -3.74 5.49
N ILE A 151 -5.72 -3.01 6.47
CA ILE A 151 -5.38 -1.60 6.69
C ILE A 151 -4.82 -1.47 8.10
N ASP A 152 -3.57 -1.06 8.19
CA ASP A 152 -2.93 -0.71 9.45
C ASP A 152 -3.06 0.80 9.66
N MET A 153 -3.87 1.20 10.64
CA MET A 153 -4.12 2.58 11.01
C MET A 153 -3.14 3.03 12.09
N PRO A 154 -2.55 4.25 11.99
CA PRO A 154 -1.68 4.76 13.03
C PRO A 154 -2.47 5.03 14.31
N ASN A 155 -1.99 4.52 15.44
CA ASN A 155 -2.55 4.80 16.75
C ASN A 155 -1.43 5.06 17.77
N GLN A 156 -0.86 6.27 17.76
CA GLN A 156 0.13 6.86 18.69
C GLN A 156 1.30 5.97 19.16
N THR A 157 1.05 4.80 19.73
CA THR A 157 2.02 3.82 20.22
C THR A 157 2.01 2.50 19.44
N THR A 158 0.94 2.16 18.72
CA THR A 158 0.84 0.92 17.92
C THR A 158 0.07 1.15 16.61
N LEU A 159 0.05 0.15 15.75
CA LEU A 159 -0.83 0.10 14.59
C LEU A 159 -2.11 -0.63 14.96
N THR A 160 -3.27 -0.04 14.63
CA THR A 160 -4.57 -0.73 14.71
C THR A 160 -4.84 -1.38 13.37
N GLN A 161 -4.95 -2.71 13.36
CA GLN A 161 -5.17 -3.45 12.12
C GLN A 161 -6.67 -3.63 11.85
N TYR A 162 -7.08 -3.41 10.61
CA TYR A 162 -8.41 -3.73 10.10
C TYR A 162 -8.29 -4.77 8.99
N ARG A 163 -9.09 -5.84 9.07
CA ARG A 163 -9.15 -6.88 8.03
C ARG A 163 -10.48 -6.87 7.33
N GLN A 164 -10.44 -6.90 6.01
CA GLN A 164 -11.63 -7.00 5.19
C GLN A 164 -12.22 -8.42 5.30
N VAL A 165 -13.53 -8.52 5.52
CA VAL A 165 -14.27 -9.80 5.61
C VAL A 165 -15.39 -9.91 4.58
N ALA A 166 -15.86 -8.79 4.04
CA ALA A 166 -16.75 -8.73 2.89
C ALA A 166 -16.60 -7.41 2.14
N THR A 167 -17.48 -7.14 1.17
CA THR A 167 -17.48 -5.87 0.44
C THR A 167 -17.76 -4.71 1.39
N ASN A 168 -16.74 -3.88 1.62
CA ASN A 168 -16.75 -2.77 2.59
C ASN A 168 -17.15 -3.17 4.02
N GLU A 169 -16.87 -4.41 4.42
CA GLU A 169 -17.06 -4.87 5.80
C GLU A 169 -15.71 -5.26 6.37
N TRP A 170 -15.42 -4.73 7.55
CA TRP A 170 -14.11 -4.81 8.18
C TRP A 170 -14.25 -5.19 9.64
N ILE A 171 -13.30 -5.94 10.16
CA ILE A 171 -13.14 -6.14 11.59
C ILE A 171 -11.88 -5.44 12.08
N ARG A 172 -11.92 -4.95 13.31
CA ARG A 172 -10.75 -4.38 13.99
C ARG A 172 -10.06 -5.47 14.79
N LEU A 173 -8.76 -5.63 14.58
CA LEU A 173 -7.90 -6.50 15.38
C LEU A 173 -6.96 -5.64 16.22
N VAL A 174 -6.80 -6.00 17.49
CA VAL A 174 -5.85 -5.33 18.38
C VAL A 174 -4.50 -6.05 18.25
N SER A 175 -3.44 -5.31 17.91
CA SER A 175 -2.09 -5.88 17.84
C SER A 175 -1.71 -6.49 19.19
N GLY A 176 -1.41 -7.79 19.24
CA GLY A 176 -1.01 -8.49 20.48
C GLY A 176 -1.94 -9.62 20.91
N GLU A 177 -3.09 -9.80 20.25
CA GLU A 177 -3.81 -11.07 20.33
C GLU A 177 -3.08 -12.07 19.43
N ASN A 178 -2.25 -12.92 20.05
CA ASN A 178 -1.62 -14.04 19.37
C ASN A 178 -2.72 -14.92 18.73
N PHE A 179 -2.60 -15.16 17.42
CA PHE A 179 -3.29 -16.23 16.72
C PHE A 179 -2.50 -17.53 16.86
#